data_AF-A0A265Q8Q4-F1
#
_entry.id   AF-A0A265Q8Q4-F1
#
_cell.length_a   1.000
_cell.length_b   1.000
_cell.length_c   1.000
_cell.angle_alpha   90.00
_cell.angle_beta   90.00
_cell.angle_gamma   90.00
#
_symmetry.space_group_name_H-M   'P 1'
#
loop_
_entity.id
_entity.type
_entity.pdbx_description
1 polymer ?
#
loop_
_entity_poly.entity_id
_entity_poly.type
_entity_poly.pdbx_seq_one_letter_code
_entity_poly.pdbx_strand_id
1 'polypeptide(L)'
;MLKSAELLSNIKDEKFIEDLFASIMREEKLTNSDTNITGDISKAMEFLNEYGNKVKDLVAIYEKMSPDKVAKIVEQMIKNNDTITSFELSSEEVYELSDSSIIIDVLSQMKNQTLSKVLDFMEPDKASQITRLLAKPKNNN
;
A
#
# COMPACT_ATOMS: atom_id res chain seq x y z
N MET A 1 -3.05 2.45 -14.23
CA MET A 1 -4.28 2.98 -13.61
C MET A 1 -4.12 3.24 -12.12
N LEU A 2 -3.37 2.38 -11.45
CA LEU A 2 -3.10 2.42 -10.01
C LEU A 2 -2.65 3.79 -9.46
N LYS A 3 -1.76 4.49 -10.19
CA LYS A 3 -1.25 5.81 -9.79
C LYS A 3 -2.35 6.88 -9.72
N SER A 4 -3.32 6.83 -10.64
CA SER A 4 -4.47 7.71 -10.60
C SER A 4 -5.33 7.40 -9.37
N ALA A 5 -5.57 6.12 -9.10
CA ALA A 5 -6.31 5.69 -7.92
C ALA A 5 -5.61 6.10 -6.62
N GLU A 6 -4.29 5.94 -6.52
CA GLU A 6 -3.50 6.38 -5.35
C GLU A 6 -3.57 7.90 -5.15
N LEU A 7 -3.48 8.68 -6.23
CA LEU A 7 -3.58 10.14 -6.12
C LEU A 7 -4.99 10.56 -5.67
N LEU A 8 -6.02 9.98 -6.30
CA LEU A 8 -7.41 10.29 -5.99
C LEU A 8 -7.85 9.81 -4.61
N SER A 9 -7.34 8.66 -4.13
CA SER A 9 -7.66 8.13 -2.79
C SER A 9 -7.14 9.04 -1.66
N ASN A 10 -6.16 9.90 -1.96
CA ASN A 10 -5.62 10.86 -1.01
C ASN A 10 -6.34 12.22 -1.06
N ILE A 11 -7.25 12.45 -2.01
CA ILE A 11 -8.03 13.68 -2.13
C ILE A 11 -9.29 13.57 -1.27
N LYS A 12 -9.52 14.56 -0.40
CA LYS A 12 -10.70 14.61 0.48
C LYS A 12 -11.89 15.34 -0.12
N ASP A 13 -11.69 16.05 -1.23
CA ASP A 13 -12.75 16.80 -1.90
C ASP A 13 -13.61 15.82 -2.73
N GLU A 14 -14.63 15.26 -2.08
CA GLU A 14 -15.56 14.31 -2.70
C GLU A 14 -16.26 14.91 -3.93
N LYS A 15 -16.61 16.20 -3.87
CA LYS A 15 -17.27 16.88 -4.99
C LYS A 15 -16.35 16.96 -6.21
N PHE A 16 -15.06 17.26 -6.01
CA PHE A 16 -14.09 17.22 -7.09
C PHE A 16 -13.98 15.82 -7.73
N ILE A 17 -13.97 14.77 -6.92
CA ILE A 17 -13.92 13.38 -7.40
C ILE A 17 -15.19 13.04 -8.21
N GLU A 18 -16.37 13.40 -7.70
CA GLU A 18 -17.64 13.21 -8.39
C GLU A 18 -17.69 13.93 -9.74
N ASP A 19 -17.31 15.21 -9.77
CA ASP A 19 -17.28 16.04 -10.99
C ASP A 19 -16.29 15.48 -12.03
N LEU A 20 -15.13 14.98 -11.57
CA LEU A 20 -14.14 14.34 -12.42
C LEU A 20 -14.68 13.03 -13.02
N PHE A 21 -15.27 12.16 -12.20
CA PHE A 21 -15.83 10.90 -12.67
C PHE A 21 -17.00 11.12 -13.63
N ALA A 22 -17.86 12.11 -13.37
CA ALA A 22 -18.93 12.50 -14.28
C ALA A 22 -18.38 12.93 -15.66
N SER A 23 -17.25 13.64 -15.66
CA SER A 23 -16.58 14.09 -16.89
C SER A 23 -15.96 12.93 -17.67
N ILE A 24 -15.30 11.98 -16.99
CA ILE A 24 -14.72 10.78 -17.61
C ILE A 24 -15.83 9.89 -18.20
N MET A 25 -16.88 9.59 -17.42
CA MET A 25 -18.01 8.79 -17.89
C MET A 25 -18.72 9.39 -19.09
N ARG A 26 -18.81 10.73 -19.15
CA ARG A 26 -19.35 11.41 -20.32
C ARG A 26 -18.49 11.15 -21.55
N GLU A 27 -17.16 11.19 -21.42
CA GLU A 27 -16.26 10.95 -22.55
C GLU A 27 -16.22 9.49 -22.99
N GLU A 28 -16.25 8.55 -22.05
CA GLU A 28 -16.38 7.10 -22.35
C GLU A 28 -17.62 6.83 -23.22
N LYS A 29 -18.75 7.48 -22.89
CA LYS A 29 -19.99 7.39 -23.68
C LYS A 29 -19.90 8.05 -25.05
N LEU A 30 -19.20 9.19 -25.16
CA LEU A 30 -19.06 9.91 -26.43
C LEU A 30 -18.13 9.19 -27.41
N THR A 31 -17.15 8.47 -26.89
CA THR A 31 -16.14 7.75 -27.69
C THR A 31 -16.56 6.33 -28.06
N ASN A 32 -17.70 5.82 -27.56
CA ASN A 32 -18.08 4.40 -27.62
C ASN A 32 -16.94 3.48 -27.17
N SER A 33 -16.20 3.89 -26.14
CA SER A 33 -15.16 3.10 -25.53
C SER A 33 -15.78 1.91 -24.79
N ASP A 34 -15.34 0.68 -25.10
CA ASP A 34 -15.69 -0.51 -24.31
C ASP A 34 -14.98 -0.54 -22.93
N THR A 35 -14.05 0.39 -22.69
CA THR A 35 -13.29 0.53 -21.44
C THR A 35 -14.11 1.23 -20.36
N ASN A 36 -14.09 0.67 -19.14
CA ASN A 36 -14.73 1.23 -17.93
C ASN A 36 -13.68 1.81 -16.97
N ILE A 37 -12.96 2.83 -17.42
CA ILE A 37 -11.87 3.46 -16.68
C ILE A 37 -12.39 4.00 -15.34
N THR A 38 -13.57 4.62 -15.33
CA THR A 38 -14.19 5.13 -14.10
C THR A 38 -14.42 4.01 -13.07
N GLY A 39 -14.98 2.88 -13.50
CA GLY A 39 -15.20 1.73 -12.63
C GLY A 39 -13.91 1.11 -12.13
N ASP A 40 -12.90 1.00 -12.99
CA ASP A 40 -11.63 0.38 -12.61
C ASP A 40 -10.81 1.26 -11.65
N ILE A 41 -10.78 2.58 -11.86
CA ILE A 41 -10.21 3.54 -10.90
C ILE A 41 -10.95 3.46 -9.55
N SER A 42 -12.28 3.38 -9.56
CA SER A 42 -13.07 3.30 -8.31
C SER A 42 -12.72 2.05 -7.51
N LYS A 43 -12.67 0.87 -8.16
CA LYS A 43 -12.26 -0.39 -7.51
C LYS A 43 -10.84 -0.32 -6.93
N ALA A 44 -9.92 0.27 -7.69
CA ALA A 44 -8.54 0.47 -7.23
C ALA A 44 -8.48 1.38 -5.99
N MET A 45 -9.27 2.46 -5.96
CA MET A 45 -9.36 3.36 -4.80
C MET A 45 -9.91 2.64 -3.57
N GLU A 46 -10.97 1.84 -3.73
CA GLU A 46 -11.54 1.04 -2.64
C GLU A 46 -10.50 0.09 -2.04
N PHE A 47 -9.79 -0.66 -2.90
CA PHE A 47 -8.73 -1.56 -2.48
C PHE A 47 -7.59 -0.82 -1.74
N LEU A 48 -7.09 0.28 -2.29
CA LEU A 48 -6.00 1.06 -1.67
C LEU A 48 -6.42 1.64 -0.31
N ASN A 49 -7.68 2.08 -0.19
CA ASN A 49 -8.24 2.57 1.07
C ASN A 49 -8.36 1.46 2.11
N GLU A 50 -8.90 0.29 1.73
CA GLU A 50 -8.97 -0.86 2.63
C GLU A 50 -7.57 -1.29 3.09
N TYR A 51 -6.63 -1.45 2.15
CA TYR A 51 -5.26 -1.82 2.45
C TYR A 51 -4.59 -0.81 3.39
N GLY A 52 -4.66 0.48 3.07
CA GLY A 52 -4.09 1.55 3.88
C GLY A 52 -4.65 1.59 5.30
N ASN A 53 -5.94 1.29 5.47
CA ASN A 53 -6.55 1.19 6.81
C ASN A 53 -6.05 -0.03 7.58
N LYS A 54 -5.94 -1.21 6.95
CA LYS A 54 -5.36 -2.39 7.61
C LYS A 54 -3.91 -2.15 8.02
N VAL A 55 -3.11 -1.47 7.19
CA VAL A 55 -1.73 -1.10 7.54
C VAL A 55 -1.72 -0.18 8.77
N LYS A 56 -2.59 0.83 8.84
CA LYS A 56 -2.69 1.70 10.02
C LYS A 56 -3.07 0.93 11.28
N ASP A 57 -3.98 -0.04 11.17
CA ASP A 57 -4.38 -0.89 12.30
C ASP A 57 -3.18 -1.73 12.79
N LEU A 58 -2.43 -2.32 11.87
CA LEU A 58 -1.21 -3.07 12.19
C LEU A 58 -0.15 -2.19 12.86
N VAL A 59 0.07 -0.97 12.36
CA VAL A 59 0.95 0.01 13.01
C VAL A 59 0.50 0.27 14.45
N ALA A 60 -0.79 0.53 14.66
CA ALA A 60 -1.34 0.80 16.00
C ALA A 60 -1.20 -0.38 16.96
N ILE A 61 -1.28 -1.61 16.45
CA ILE A 61 -1.06 -2.85 17.23
C ILE A 61 0.43 -3.00 17.55
N TYR A 62 1.31 -2.89 16.55
CA TYR A 62 2.74 -3.12 16.71
C TYR A 62 3.40 -2.05 17.58
N GLU A 63 2.93 -0.80 17.53
CA GLU A 63 3.41 0.27 18.42
C GLU A 63 3.12 0.00 19.91
N LYS A 64 2.14 -0.84 20.22
CA LYS A 64 1.81 -1.25 21.60
C LYS A 64 2.42 -2.59 21.99
N MET A 65 2.99 -3.31 21.02
CA MET A 65 3.59 -4.62 21.22
C MET A 65 5.04 -4.47 21.71
N SER A 66 5.58 -5.50 22.36
CA SER A 66 6.98 -5.47 22.78
C SER A 66 7.91 -5.48 21.56
N PRO A 67 8.94 -4.61 21.49
CA PRO A 67 9.77 -4.47 20.29
C PRO A 67 10.47 -5.76 19.85
N ASP A 68 10.87 -6.62 20.79
CA ASP A 68 11.51 -7.92 20.54
C ASP A 68 10.59 -8.91 19.79
N LYS A 69 9.28 -8.84 20.05
CA LYS A 69 8.30 -9.68 19.35
C LYS A 69 8.03 -9.16 17.94
N VAL A 70 7.93 -7.83 17.80
CA VAL A 70 7.76 -7.20 16.49
C VAL A 70 8.98 -7.50 15.60
N ALA A 71 10.20 -7.43 16.14
CA ALA A 71 11.42 -7.80 15.43
C ALA A 71 11.35 -9.21 14.84
N LYS A 72 10.95 -10.22 15.64
CA LYS A 72 10.80 -11.60 15.16
C LYS A 72 9.76 -11.76 14.05
N ILE A 73 8.63 -11.05 14.15
CA ILE A 73 7.60 -11.06 13.10
C ILE A 73 8.17 -10.45 11.81
N VAL A 74 8.85 -9.30 11.93
CA VAL A 74 9.47 -8.61 10.79
C VAL A 74 10.48 -9.52 10.08
N GLU A 75 11.35 -10.19 10.83
CA GLU A 75 12.33 -11.10 10.26
C GLU A 75 11.72 -12.32 9.56
N GLN A 76 10.54 -12.77 9.99
CA GLN A 76 9.81 -13.84 9.32
C GLN A 76 9.17 -13.33 8.03
N MET A 77 8.45 -12.21 8.10
CA MET A 77 7.75 -11.65 6.95
C MET A 77 8.72 -11.18 5.86
N ILE A 78 9.89 -10.64 6.20
CA ILE A 78 10.87 -10.19 5.20
C ILE A 78 11.59 -11.34 4.49
N LYS A 79 11.54 -12.56 5.04
CA LYS A 79 12.06 -13.76 4.37
C LYS A 79 11.04 -14.34 3.41
N ASN A 80 9.76 -14.02 3.59
CA ASN A 80 8.69 -14.53 2.75
C ASN A 80 8.33 -13.52 1.66
N ASN A 81 8.48 -13.96 0.41
CA ASN A 81 8.05 -13.19 -0.76
C ASN A 81 6.77 -13.78 -1.38
N ASP A 82 6.15 -14.75 -0.72
CA ASP A 82 4.91 -15.35 -1.20
C ASP A 82 3.83 -14.27 -1.33
N THR A 83 3.19 -14.24 -2.49
CA THR A 83 2.06 -13.35 -2.76
C THR A 83 0.88 -13.80 -1.91
N ILE A 84 0.48 -12.95 -0.96
CA ILE A 84 -0.68 -13.20 -0.08
C ILE A 84 -1.97 -12.92 -0.83
N THR A 85 -1.97 -11.84 -1.62
CA THR A 85 -3.15 -11.37 -2.34
C THR A 85 -2.73 -10.77 -3.67
N SER A 86 -3.39 -11.20 -4.75
CA SER A 86 -3.36 -10.57 -6.06
C SER A 86 -4.71 -9.87 -6.28
N PHE A 87 -4.69 -8.56 -6.54
CA PHE A 87 -5.87 -7.79 -6.91
C PHE A 87 -5.82 -7.46 -8.40
N GLU A 88 -6.77 -7.97 -9.16
CA GLU A 88 -6.91 -7.64 -10.58
C GLU A 88 -7.55 -6.26 -10.70
N LEU A 89 -6.73 -5.26 -11.08
CA LEU A 89 -7.15 -3.87 -11.29
C LEU A 89 -7.87 -3.71 -12.64
N SER A 90 -7.42 -4.49 -13.63
CA SER A 90 -8.00 -4.61 -14.97
C SER A 90 -7.53 -5.92 -15.61
N SER A 91 -8.01 -6.23 -16.81
CA SER A 91 -7.62 -7.43 -17.58
C SER A 91 -6.11 -7.56 -17.86
N GLU A 92 -5.31 -6.51 -17.62
CA GLU A 92 -3.87 -6.48 -17.89
C GLU A 92 -3.01 -6.06 -16.66
N GLU A 93 -3.62 -5.64 -15.54
CA GLU A 93 -2.91 -5.06 -14.40
C GLU A 93 -3.29 -5.82 -13.11
N VAL A 94 -2.34 -6.59 -12.56
CA VAL A 94 -2.48 -7.30 -11.28
C VAL A 94 -1.59 -6.63 -10.24
N TYR A 95 -2.18 -6.26 -9.11
CA TYR A 95 -1.46 -5.75 -7.96
C TYR A 95 -1.19 -6.88 -6.97
N GLU A 96 0.08 -7.20 -6.76
CA GLU A 96 0.51 -8.27 -5.85
C GLU A 96 1.03 -7.70 -4.54
N LEU A 97 0.50 -8.22 -3.44
CA LEU A 97 0.99 -7.95 -2.10
C LEU A 97 1.70 -9.20 -1.56
N SER A 98 2.94 -9.01 -1.13
CA SER A 98 3.74 -10.02 -0.43
C SER A 98 3.86 -9.68 1.06
N ASP A 99 4.21 -10.68 1.88
CA ASP A 99 4.55 -10.45 3.29
C ASP A 99 5.61 -9.35 3.44
N SER A 100 6.66 -9.40 2.60
CA SER A 100 7.72 -8.39 2.58
C SER A 100 7.21 -6.98 2.25
N SER A 101 6.29 -6.81 1.31
CA SER A 101 5.79 -5.46 0.99
C SER A 101 4.92 -4.91 2.12
N ILE A 102 4.07 -5.75 2.71
CA ILE A 102 3.17 -5.36 3.80
C ILE A 102 3.97 -4.92 5.02
N ILE A 103 4.97 -5.70 5.43
CA ILE A 103 5.71 -5.37 6.64
C ILE A 103 6.56 -4.10 6.47
N ILE A 104 7.07 -3.83 5.27
CA ILE A 104 7.78 -2.58 4.97
C ILE A 104 6.84 -1.38 5.04
N ASP A 105 5.62 -1.50 4.50
CA ASP A 105 4.62 -0.43 4.58
C ASP A 105 4.22 -0.13 6.03
N VAL A 106 4.05 -1.17 6.87
CA VAL A 106 3.82 -1.01 8.31
C VAL A 106 4.99 -0.28 8.97
N LEU A 107 6.23 -0.76 8.78
CA LEU A 107 7.41 -0.17 9.41
C LEU A 107 7.64 1.29 8.98
N SER A 108 7.33 1.63 7.73
CA SER A 108 7.46 3.00 7.20
C SER A 108 6.54 4.02 7.86
N GLN A 109 5.46 3.55 8.48
CA GLN A 109 4.44 4.37 9.15
C GLN A 109 4.55 4.36 10.68
N MET A 110 5.43 3.53 11.24
CA MET A 110 5.69 3.51 12.68
C MET A 110 6.45 4.77 13.12
N LYS A 111 6.25 5.20 14.37
CA LYS A 111 7.10 6.22 14.99
C LYS A 111 8.55 5.79 15.01
N ASN A 112 9.45 6.71 14.62
CA ASN A 112 10.90 6.49 14.57
C ASN A 112 11.48 5.88 15.86
N GLN A 113 10.98 6.31 17.03
CA GLN A 113 11.44 5.77 18.32
C GLN A 113 11.07 4.28 18.50
N THR A 114 9.89 3.87 18.06
CA THR A 114 9.47 2.46 18.13
C THR A 114 10.23 1.64 17.09
N LEU A 115 10.34 2.16 15.85
CA LEU A 115 11.11 1.52 14.78
C LEU A 115 12.57 1.27 15.19
N SER A 116 13.23 2.25 15.80
CA SER A 116 14.60 2.10 16.31
C SER A 116 14.71 0.95 17.30
N LYS A 117 13.78 0.86 18.27
CA LYS A 117 13.78 -0.24 19.25
C LYS A 117 13.53 -1.59 18.58
N VAL A 118 12.69 -1.66 17.56
CA VAL A 118 12.46 -2.90 16.81
C VAL A 118 13.75 -3.32 16.10
N LEU A 119 14.43 -2.40 15.42
CA LEU A 119 15.69 -2.67 14.73
C LEU A 119 16.79 -3.12 15.70
N ASP A 120 16.81 -2.61 16.94
CA ASP A 120 17.79 -3.01 17.98
C ASP A 120 17.65 -4.49 18.39
N PHE A 121 16.48 -5.10 18.20
CA PHE A 121 16.23 -6.52 18.51
C PHE A 121 16.34 -7.44 17.29
N MET A 122 16.69 -6.91 16.11
CA MET A 122 16.84 -7.70 14.89
C MET A 122 18.29 -8.16 14.68
N GLU A 123 18.46 -9.24 13.93
CA GLU A 123 19.75 -9.64 13.40
C GLU A 123 20.35 -8.54 12.50
N PRO A 124 21.66 -8.22 12.62
CA PRO A 124 22.27 -7.07 11.94
C PRO A 124 22.09 -7.07 10.41
N ASP A 125 22.13 -8.24 9.77
CA ASP A 125 21.92 -8.38 8.33
C ASP A 125 20.48 -8.04 7.93
N LYS A 126 19.50 -8.44 8.75
CA LYS A 126 18.08 -8.14 8.57
C LYS A 126 17.77 -6.67 8.83
N ALA A 127 18.28 -6.10 9.91
CA ALA A 127 18.16 -4.67 10.18
C ALA A 127 18.74 -3.82 9.03
N SER A 128 19.89 -4.24 8.48
CA SER A 128 20.50 -3.61 7.31
C SER A 128 19.63 -3.73 6.05
N GLN A 129 19.02 -4.90 5.82
CA GLN A 129 18.08 -5.12 4.71
C GLN A 129 16.84 -4.21 4.82
N ILE A 130 16.19 -4.17 5.99
CA ILE A 130 15.04 -3.30 6.24
C ILE A 130 15.40 -1.83 6.02
N THR A 131 16.55 -1.39 6.55
CA THR A 131 17.00 0.00 6.38
C THR A 131 17.15 0.37 4.90
N ARG A 132 17.72 -0.52 4.07
CA ARG A 132 17.81 -0.29 2.62
C ARG A 132 16.44 -0.19 1.96
N LEU A 133 15.48 -1.03 2.36
CA LEU A 133 14.13 -1.03 1.81
C LEU A 133 13.36 0.22 2.20
N LEU A 134 13.45 0.67 3.45
CA LEU A 134 12.83 1.90 3.92
C LEU A 134 13.44 3.16 3.30
N ALA A 135 14.74 3.14 2.98
CA ALA A 135 15.42 4.25 2.31
C ALA A 135 15.19 4.29 0.79
N LYS A 136 14.62 3.23 0.20
CA LYS A 136 14.38 3.17 -1.24
C LYS A 136 13.37 4.25 -1.63
N PRO A 137 13.66 5.13 -2.60
CA PRO A 137 12.68 6.06 -3.09
C PRO A 137 11.46 5.30 -3.62
N LYS A 138 10.25 5.79 -3.36
CA LYS A 138 9.08 5.32 -4.08
C LYS A 138 9.30 5.69 -5.56
N ASN A 139 9.60 4.69 -6.39
CA ASN A 139 9.73 4.89 -7.83
C ASN A 139 8.32 5.10 -8.39
N ASN A 140 8.00 6.35 -8.67
CA ASN A 140 6.75 6.77 -9.29
C ASN A 140 6.79 6.50 -10.81
N ASN A 141 6.91 5.23 -11.24
CA ASN A 141 6.68 4.88 -12.64
C ASN A 141 5.18 4.74 -12.85
#